data_AF-A0A0U3MZ54-F1
#
_entry.id   AF-A0A0U3MZ54-F1
#
_cell.length_a   1.000
_cell.length_b   1.000
_cell.length_c   1.000
_cell.angle_alpha   90.00
_cell.angle_beta   90.00
_cell.angle_gamma   90.00
#
_symmetry.space_group_name_H-M   'P 1'
#
loop_
_entity.id
_entity.type
_entity.pdbx_description
1 polymer ?
#
loop_
_entity_poly.entity_id
_entity_poly.type
_entity_poly.pdbx_seq_one_letter_code
_entity_poly.pdbx_strand_id
1 'polypeptide(L)'
;MDAASRSSPATPSSPSSPTSLSPSPFPTPAATDTASGLPLAASSCATAAPCLGDALAADVCRAHEAGLGTDSLQDPLTGVRRRTMLIAGSACAAGSGFALEAQAQVPNPRPPASQEALMATSQVTLTVNGQSQTLSLDNRTSLLDALREHLRLTGTKKGCDHGQCGACTVLLDGRRINSCLTLAVLHDGAQVTTIEGLGTPEKLHPLQAAFIKHDGYQCGYCTPGQICSATAVLDELKAGMPSHVSADLNVRPLLSAEELRERMSGNICRCGAYSNIIDAITEVAGRPA
;
A
#
# COMPACT_ATOMS: atom_id res chain seq x y z
N MET A 1 43.01 67.34 34.19
CA MET A 1 41.84 67.88 34.90
C MET A 1 40.65 67.04 34.50
N ASP A 2 40.14 66.35 35.50
CA ASP A 2 38.84 65.72 35.70
C ASP A 2 38.29 64.59 34.83
N ALA A 3 37.73 63.67 35.60
CA ALA A 3 37.17 62.37 35.32
C ALA A 3 35.63 62.43 35.32
N ALA A 4 34.99 61.47 34.65
CA ALA A 4 33.66 60.90 34.93
C ALA A 4 33.25 60.07 33.70
N SER A 5 32.50 58.98 33.75
CA SER A 5 32.03 58.08 34.80
C SER A 5 31.46 56.85 34.08
N ARG A 6 31.37 55.73 34.80
CA ARG A 6 30.98 54.39 34.36
C ARG A 6 29.48 54.26 34.10
N SER A 7 29.07 53.26 33.29
CA SER A 7 28.22 52.13 33.77
C SER A 7 27.84 51.16 32.64
N SER A 8 28.13 49.87 32.87
CA SER A 8 27.59 48.72 32.13
C SER A 8 26.23 48.31 32.70
N PRO A 9 25.30 47.75 31.91
CA PRO A 9 24.17 47.00 32.45
C PRO A 9 24.44 45.48 32.47
N ALA A 10 23.84 44.87 33.50
CA ALA A 10 24.03 43.53 33.99
C ALA A 10 23.25 42.44 33.22
N THR A 11 23.78 41.23 33.27
CA THR A 11 23.13 39.95 32.94
C THR A 11 22.01 39.60 33.91
N PRO A 12 20.84 39.10 33.45
CA PRO A 12 19.83 38.54 34.34
C PRO A 12 20.10 37.06 34.65
N SER A 13 19.98 36.74 35.93
CA SER A 13 20.08 35.43 36.58
C SER A 13 18.82 34.57 36.36
N SER A 14 19.03 33.28 36.07
CA SER A 14 18.00 32.24 35.94
C SER A 14 17.39 31.83 37.29
N PRO A 15 16.07 31.57 37.36
CA PRO A 15 15.45 30.94 38.53
C PRO A 15 15.41 29.41 38.44
N SER A 16 15.37 28.82 39.62
CA SER A 16 15.48 27.41 39.99
C SER A 16 14.29 26.53 39.60
N SER A 17 14.60 25.24 39.43
CA SER A 17 13.83 23.99 39.28
C SER A 17 12.32 23.96 39.59
N PRO A 18 11.56 23.10 38.89
CA PRO A 18 10.37 22.48 39.44
C PRO A 18 10.57 20.99 39.80
N THR A 19 9.89 20.67 40.89
CA THR A 19 9.75 19.44 41.67
C THR A 19 9.30 18.22 40.85
N SER A 20 9.86 17.05 41.18
CA SER A 20 9.43 15.75 40.66
C SER A 20 8.05 15.35 41.22
N LEU A 21 7.10 15.12 40.32
CA LEU A 21 5.83 14.47 40.64
C LEU A 21 5.98 12.97 40.39
N SER A 22 5.76 12.19 41.44
CA SER A 22 5.69 10.73 41.41
C SER A 22 4.30 10.27 40.93
N PRO A 23 4.20 9.20 40.12
CA PRO A 23 2.92 8.70 39.66
C PRO A 23 2.24 7.84 40.73
N SER A 24 0.95 8.11 40.96
CA SER A 24 0.06 7.26 41.77
C SER A 24 -0.40 6.04 40.95
N PRO A 25 -0.63 4.87 41.58
CA PRO A 25 -0.98 3.65 40.86
C PRO A 25 -2.45 3.64 40.42
N PHE A 26 -2.69 3.24 39.17
CA PHE A 26 -4.02 2.90 38.65
C PHE A 26 -4.55 1.60 39.27
N PRO A 27 -5.85 1.49 39.59
CA PRO A 27 -6.44 0.24 40.01
C PRO A 27 -6.66 -0.70 38.82
N THR A 28 -6.27 -1.96 38.99
CA THR A 28 -6.58 -3.11 38.12
C THR A 28 -8.07 -3.48 38.21
N PRO A 29 -8.75 -3.81 37.09
CA PRO A 29 -10.04 -4.48 37.16
C PRO A 29 -9.86 -5.97 37.45
N ALA A 30 -10.67 -6.47 38.39
CA ALA A 30 -10.75 -7.86 38.79
C ALA A 30 -11.21 -8.76 37.64
N ALA A 31 -10.54 -9.91 37.52
CA ALA A 31 -10.97 -11.03 36.71
C ALA A 31 -12.21 -11.69 37.34
N THR A 32 -13.26 -11.89 36.55
CA THR A 32 -14.26 -12.92 36.82
C THR A 32 -14.07 -14.06 35.84
N ASP A 33 -13.88 -15.22 36.43
CA ASP A 33 -13.57 -16.50 35.82
C ASP A 33 -14.82 -17.20 35.27
N THR A 34 -14.53 -18.02 34.28
CA THR A 34 -15.24 -19.10 33.59
C THR A 34 -16.57 -19.65 34.14
N ALA A 35 -17.48 -19.96 33.21
CA ALA A 35 -18.15 -21.27 33.18
C ALA A 35 -18.71 -21.58 31.77
N SER A 36 -18.04 -22.54 31.14
CA SER A 36 -18.33 -23.22 29.88
C SER A 36 -19.63 -24.02 29.95
N GLY A 37 -20.36 -24.10 28.84
CA GLY A 37 -21.54 -24.97 28.71
C GLY A 37 -22.06 -25.08 27.28
N LEU A 38 -21.37 -25.86 26.44
CA LEU A 38 -21.95 -26.47 25.24
C LEU A 38 -22.59 -27.81 25.63
N PRO A 39 -23.60 -28.28 24.88
CA PRO A 39 -23.25 -29.36 23.95
C PRO A 39 -23.78 -29.13 22.53
N LEU A 40 -22.94 -29.52 21.57
CA LEU A 40 -23.28 -29.66 20.16
C LEU A 40 -24.32 -30.78 19.98
N ALA A 41 -25.42 -30.46 19.29
CA ALA A 41 -26.31 -31.44 18.69
C ALA A 41 -25.93 -31.63 17.21
N ALA A 42 -25.44 -32.82 16.89
CA ALA A 42 -25.30 -33.31 15.54
C ALA A 42 -26.68 -33.59 14.94
N SER A 43 -26.98 -33.04 13.77
CA SER A 43 -28.04 -33.56 12.90
C SER A 43 -27.70 -33.38 11.43
N SER A 44 -27.44 -34.53 10.80
CA SER A 44 -27.75 -34.94 9.44
C SER A 44 -27.74 -33.89 8.31
N CYS A 45 -26.67 -33.91 7.52
CA CYS A 45 -26.75 -33.61 6.09
C CYS A 45 -26.35 -34.86 5.32
N ALA A 46 -27.33 -35.67 4.95
CA ALA A 46 -27.18 -36.80 4.04
C ALA A 46 -28.25 -36.64 2.96
N THR A 47 -27.85 -36.05 1.82
CA THR A 47 -28.19 -36.44 0.44
C THR A 47 -27.78 -35.31 -0.52
N ALA A 48 -26.58 -35.40 -1.06
CA ALA A 48 -26.24 -34.79 -2.35
C ALA A 48 -25.23 -35.72 -3.05
N ALA A 49 -25.55 -36.11 -4.29
CA ALA A 49 -24.74 -36.98 -5.11
C ALA A 49 -23.34 -36.37 -5.35
N PRO A 50 -22.26 -37.17 -5.38
CA PRO A 50 -20.93 -36.63 -5.62
C PRO A 50 -20.79 -36.13 -7.06
N CYS A 51 -20.45 -34.86 -7.20
CA CYS A 51 -19.96 -34.29 -8.44
C CYS A 51 -18.65 -35.00 -8.83
N LEU A 52 -18.44 -35.24 -10.13
CA LEU A 52 -17.29 -35.94 -10.72
C LEU A 52 -15.89 -35.35 -10.36
N GLY A 53 -15.80 -34.27 -9.56
CA GLY A 53 -14.56 -33.62 -9.15
C GLY A 53 -13.89 -34.20 -7.88
N ASP A 54 -14.63 -34.86 -6.99
CA ASP A 54 -14.10 -35.26 -5.68
C ASP A 54 -13.23 -36.53 -5.71
N ALA A 55 -13.39 -37.39 -6.73
CA ALA A 55 -12.55 -38.57 -6.88
C ALA A 55 -11.11 -38.21 -7.30
N LEU A 56 -10.92 -37.11 -8.05
CA LEU A 56 -9.60 -36.68 -8.52
C LEU A 56 -8.76 -36.07 -7.39
N ALA A 57 -9.40 -35.35 -6.45
CA ALA A 57 -8.71 -34.71 -5.33
C ALA A 57 -8.19 -35.75 -4.30
N ALA A 58 -8.93 -36.84 -4.09
CA ALA A 58 -8.56 -37.90 -3.13
C ALA A 58 -7.35 -38.74 -3.59
N ASP A 59 -7.13 -38.92 -4.89
CA ASP A 59 -5.98 -39.66 -5.42
C ASP A 59 -4.69 -38.81 -5.44
N VAL A 60 -4.81 -37.50 -5.66
CA VAL A 60 -3.66 -36.57 -5.61
C VAL A 60 -3.12 -36.45 -4.19
N CYS A 61 -3.98 -36.41 -3.17
CA CYS A 61 -3.54 -36.37 -1.77
C CYS A 61 -2.89 -37.69 -1.32
N ARG A 62 -3.33 -38.85 -1.81
CA ARG A 62 -2.70 -40.15 -1.50
C ARG A 62 -1.34 -40.35 -2.18
N ALA A 63 -1.14 -39.80 -3.37
CA ALA A 63 0.15 -39.88 -4.07
C ALA A 63 1.26 -39.06 -3.37
N HIS A 64 0.89 -37.97 -2.70
CA HIS A 64 1.85 -37.08 -2.04
C HIS A 64 2.41 -37.66 -0.72
N GLU A 65 1.63 -38.49 0.00
CA GLU A 65 2.10 -39.16 1.23
C GLU A 65 2.95 -40.42 0.97
N ALA A 66 2.93 -40.97 -0.25
CA ALA A 66 3.64 -42.20 -0.61
C ALA A 66 5.03 -41.99 -1.26
N GLY A 67 5.47 -40.75 -1.48
CA GLY A 67 6.82 -40.46 -1.98
C GLY A 67 7.14 -40.99 -3.39
N LEU A 68 6.11 -41.19 -4.24
CA LEU A 68 6.26 -41.69 -5.61
C LEU A 68 6.07 -40.56 -6.62
N GLY A 69 7.06 -40.35 -7.49
CA GLY A 69 7.06 -39.30 -8.50
C GLY A 69 5.89 -39.42 -9.48
N THR A 70 5.32 -38.27 -9.83
CA THR A 70 4.20 -38.10 -10.75
C THR A 70 4.62 -38.30 -12.22
N ASP A 71 4.99 -39.53 -12.58
CA ASP A 71 5.38 -39.88 -13.96
C ASP A 71 4.32 -40.78 -14.67
N SER A 72 3.06 -40.68 -14.24
CA SER A 72 1.95 -41.45 -14.82
C SER A 72 0.62 -40.72 -14.74
N LEU A 73 0.49 -39.60 -15.45
CA LEU A 73 -0.82 -39.05 -15.81
C LEU A 73 -0.98 -39.09 -17.34
N GLN A 74 -1.95 -39.88 -17.78
CA GLN A 74 -2.36 -40.01 -19.18
C GLN A 74 -3.43 -38.94 -19.49
N ASP A 75 -3.19 -38.14 -20.52
CA ASP A 75 -4.16 -37.14 -21.02
C ASP A 75 -5.23 -37.86 -21.89
N PRO A 76 -6.54 -37.77 -21.56
CA PRO A 76 -7.57 -38.60 -22.20
C PRO A 76 -7.90 -38.25 -23.66
N LEU A 77 -7.37 -37.16 -24.22
CA LEU A 77 -7.86 -36.66 -25.51
C LEU A 77 -6.96 -36.93 -26.72
N THR A 78 -5.76 -37.49 -26.56
CA THR A 78 -4.92 -37.85 -27.73
C THR A 78 -4.08 -39.12 -27.58
N GLY A 79 -3.99 -39.75 -26.41
CA GLY A 79 -3.34 -41.07 -26.26
C GLY A 79 -1.84 -41.13 -26.60
N VAL A 80 -1.16 -40.00 -26.84
CA VAL A 80 0.26 -39.96 -27.22
C VAL A 80 1.12 -39.62 -25.99
N ARG A 81 2.09 -40.49 -25.69
CA ARG A 81 3.09 -40.24 -24.62
C ARG A 81 4.18 -39.28 -25.11
N ARG A 82 4.65 -38.36 -24.25
CA ARG A 82 5.78 -37.43 -24.53
C ARG A 82 7.01 -38.15 -25.09
N ARG A 83 7.30 -39.35 -24.60
CA ARG A 83 8.41 -40.19 -25.05
C ARG A 83 8.24 -40.68 -26.50
N THR A 84 7.01 -40.88 -26.96
CA THR A 84 6.69 -41.30 -28.33
C THR A 84 6.88 -40.14 -29.32
N MET A 85 6.58 -38.89 -28.93
CA MET A 85 6.90 -37.73 -29.78
C MET A 85 8.41 -37.50 -29.93
N LEU A 86 9.19 -37.71 -28.88
CA LEU A 86 10.66 -37.58 -28.96
C LEU A 86 11.32 -38.70 -29.78
N ILE A 87 10.74 -39.90 -29.82
CA ILE A 87 11.23 -41.02 -30.64
C ILE A 87 10.80 -40.88 -32.11
N ALA A 88 9.62 -40.32 -32.38
CA ALA A 88 9.14 -40.12 -33.76
C ALA A 88 9.81 -38.94 -34.49
N GLY A 89 10.48 -38.04 -33.78
CA GLY A 89 11.16 -36.87 -34.36
C GLY A 89 12.47 -37.16 -35.09
N SER A 90 13.01 -38.39 -35.03
CA SER A 90 14.33 -38.74 -35.59
C SER A 90 14.32 -39.36 -36.99
N ALA A 91 13.17 -39.43 -37.66
CA ALA A 91 13.04 -40.10 -38.96
C ALA A 91 12.50 -39.18 -40.07
N CYS A 92 13.19 -38.08 -40.36
CA CYS A 92 13.02 -37.30 -41.60
C CYS A 92 14.33 -36.57 -41.95
N ALA A 93 15.34 -37.30 -42.45
CA ALA A 93 16.52 -36.71 -43.09
C ALA A 93 17.06 -37.64 -44.18
N ALA A 94 16.27 -37.86 -45.23
CA ALA A 94 16.76 -38.40 -46.49
C ALA A 94 16.03 -37.68 -47.62
N GLY A 95 16.61 -36.58 -48.09
CA GLY A 95 16.06 -35.79 -49.19
C GLY A 95 16.98 -34.66 -49.59
N SER A 96 17.81 -34.93 -50.61
CA SER A 96 18.39 -33.98 -51.58
C SER A 96 18.95 -32.65 -51.07
N GLY A 97 20.29 -32.56 -51.11
CA GLY A 97 21.05 -31.36 -50.82
C GLY A 97 20.68 -30.18 -51.72
N PHE A 98 20.19 -29.13 -51.09
CA PHE A 98 20.58 -27.77 -51.44
C PHE A 98 21.56 -27.33 -50.35
N ALA A 99 22.82 -27.06 -50.72
CA ALA A 99 23.73 -26.34 -49.86
C ALA A 99 23.18 -24.92 -49.73
N LEU A 100 22.31 -24.69 -48.75
CA LEU A 100 22.04 -23.35 -48.29
C LEU A 100 23.28 -22.95 -47.50
N GLU A 101 24.11 -22.10 -48.09
CA GLU A 101 25.18 -21.43 -47.33
C GLU A 101 24.52 -20.67 -46.19
N ALA A 102 24.55 -21.27 -45.00
CA ALA A 102 24.20 -20.61 -43.77
C ALA A 102 25.28 -19.55 -43.55
N GLN A 103 25.05 -18.35 -44.09
CA GLN A 103 25.80 -17.18 -43.70
C GLN A 103 25.50 -16.96 -42.21
N ALA A 104 26.44 -17.36 -41.36
CA ALA A 104 26.44 -16.95 -39.98
C ALA A 104 26.42 -15.42 -39.98
N GLN A 105 25.32 -14.82 -39.53
CA GLN A 105 25.31 -13.39 -39.25
C GLN A 105 26.37 -13.16 -38.19
N VAL A 106 27.48 -12.54 -38.60
CA VAL A 106 28.44 -11.97 -37.66
C VAL A 106 27.63 -11.02 -36.79
N PRO A 107 27.52 -11.26 -35.47
CA PRO A 107 26.80 -10.36 -34.58
C PRO A 107 27.41 -8.98 -34.78
N ASN A 108 26.63 -8.05 -35.30
CA ASN A 108 27.08 -6.68 -35.42
C ASN A 108 27.42 -6.24 -33.99
N PRO A 109 28.67 -5.85 -33.67
CA PRO A 109 29.01 -5.46 -32.31
C PRO A 109 28.15 -4.24 -31.99
N ARG A 110 27.10 -4.46 -31.18
CA ARG A 110 26.27 -3.38 -30.67
C ARG A 110 27.26 -2.45 -29.96
N PRO A 111 27.34 -1.16 -30.35
CA PRO A 111 28.11 -0.22 -29.56
C PRO A 111 27.68 -0.39 -28.11
N PRO A 112 28.60 -0.44 -27.14
CA PRO A 112 28.19 -0.50 -25.74
C PRO A 112 27.20 0.64 -25.55
N ALA A 113 25.97 0.30 -25.16
CA ALA A 113 24.95 1.31 -24.92
C ALA A 113 25.57 2.32 -23.96
N SER A 114 25.70 3.58 -24.40
CA SER A 114 26.19 4.62 -23.51
C SER A 114 25.27 4.65 -22.30
N GLN A 115 25.82 4.87 -21.10
CA GLN A 115 25.00 4.94 -19.88
C GLN A 115 23.90 6.02 -20.00
N GLU A 116 24.12 7.05 -20.82
CA GLU A 116 23.12 8.06 -21.19
C GLU A 116 21.95 7.51 -22.02
N ALA A 117 22.18 6.53 -22.91
CA ALA A 117 21.11 5.88 -23.65
C ALA A 117 20.23 4.96 -22.77
N LEU A 118 20.70 4.60 -21.57
CA LEU A 118 19.97 3.79 -20.60
C LEU A 118 19.05 4.61 -19.68
N MET A 119 19.26 5.94 -19.56
CA MET A 119 18.42 6.84 -18.78
C MET A 119 17.46 7.61 -19.70
N ALA A 120 16.46 6.91 -20.22
CA ALA A 120 15.37 7.54 -20.95
C ALA A 120 14.69 8.58 -20.05
N THR A 121 14.71 9.83 -20.48
CA THR A 121 14.11 10.97 -19.79
C THR A 121 12.92 11.47 -20.62
N SER A 122 11.82 11.82 -19.96
CA SER A 122 10.63 12.40 -20.60
C SER A 122 10.22 13.70 -19.92
N GLN A 123 9.63 14.61 -20.69
CA GLN A 123 8.92 15.75 -20.11
C GLN A 123 7.54 15.30 -19.65
N VAL A 124 7.15 15.70 -18.44
CA VAL A 124 5.86 15.40 -17.82
C VAL A 124 5.31 16.67 -17.19
N THR A 125 4.03 16.95 -17.40
CA THR A 125 3.29 18.03 -16.76
C THR A 125 2.27 17.46 -15.78
N LEU A 126 2.35 17.87 -14.51
CA LEU A 126 1.41 17.48 -13.45
C LEU A 126 0.74 18.73 -12.88
N THR A 127 -0.54 18.65 -12.53
CA THR A 127 -1.19 19.69 -11.72
C THR A 127 -1.13 19.26 -10.25
N VAL A 128 -0.15 19.78 -9.50
CA VAL A 128 0.09 19.41 -8.10
C VAL A 128 -0.44 20.48 -7.17
N ASN A 129 -1.38 20.12 -6.29
CA ASN A 129 -2.03 21.04 -5.33
C ASN A 129 -2.60 22.31 -6.02
N GLY A 130 -3.16 22.14 -7.22
CA GLY A 130 -3.72 23.22 -8.05
C GLY A 130 -2.70 24.01 -8.88
N GLN A 131 -1.41 23.69 -8.81
CA GLN A 131 -0.36 24.35 -9.59
C GLN A 131 0.18 23.44 -10.69
N SER A 132 0.24 23.94 -11.92
CA SER A 132 0.84 23.21 -13.05
C SER A 132 2.37 23.20 -12.93
N GLN A 133 2.97 22.02 -13.03
CA GLN A 133 4.39 21.75 -12.87
C GLN A 133 4.89 20.90 -14.05
N THR A 134 5.81 21.44 -14.85
CA THR A 134 6.45 20.70 -15.95
C THR A 134 7.87 20.31 -15.57
N LEU A 135 8.16 19.01 -15.62
CA LEU A 135 9.42 18.41 -15.17
C LEU A 135 10.05 17.57 -16.29
N SER A 136 11.38 17.52 -16.34
CA SER A 136 12.13 16.55 -17.14
C SER A 136 12.63 15.46 -16.20
N LEU A 137 12.10 14.24 -16.34
CA LEU A 137 12.29 13.15 -15.37
C LEU A 137 12.83 11.88 -16.04
N ASP A 138 13.71 11.16 -15.35
CA ASP A 138 14.01 9.76 -15.68
C ASP A 138 12.70 8.95 -15.65
N ASN A 139 12.46 8.13 -16.67
CA ASN A 139 11.21 7.38 -16.80
C ASN A 139 10.96 6.40 -15.64
N ARG A 140 11.97 6.07 -14.85
CA ARG A 140 11.88 5.23 -13.65
C ARG A 140 11.48 6.00 -12.40
N THR A 141 11.45 7.33 -12.43
CA THR A 141 11.07 8.16 -11.30
C THR A 141 9.63 7.87 -10.90
N SER A 142 9.45 7.35 -9.67
CA SER A 142 8.13 7.15 -9.09
C SER A 142 7.41 8.49 -8.91
N LEU A 143 6.08 8.50 -8.87
CA LEU A 143 5.32 9.71 -8.52
C LEU A 143 5.74 10.21 -7.13
N LEU A 144 6.03 9.30 -6.20
CA LEU A 144 6.56 9.62 -4.88
C LEU A 144 7.85 10.45 -4.95
N ASP A 145 8.82 10.00 -5.73
CA ASP A 145 10.12 10.67 -5.84
C ASP A 145 10.03 11.96 -6.64
N ALA A 146 9.15 12.03 -7.65
CA ALA A 146 8.84 13.28 -8.34
C ALA A 146 8.33 14.36 -7.36
N LEU A 147 7.38 14.01 -6.48
CA LEU A 147 6.84 14.94 -5.48
C LEU A 147 7.91 15.37 -4.46
N ARG A 148 8.66 14.42 -3.92
CA ARG A 148 9.59 14.68 -2.81
C ARG A 148 10.90 15.30 -3.25
N GLU A 149 11.53 14.72 -4.26
CA GLU A 149 12.91 15.00 -4.61
C GLU A 149 13.02 16.05 -5.72
N HIS A 150 12.04 16.12 -6.63
CA HIS A 150 12.02 17.13 -7.69
C HIS A 150 11.19 18.37 -7.28
N LEU A 151 9.99 18.18 -6.74
CA LEU A 151 9.10 19.29 -6.34
C LEU A 151 9.27 19.75 -4.88
N ARG A 152 10.08 19.06 -4.08
CA ARG A 152 10.35 19.38 -2.66
C ARG A 152 9.11 19.38 -1.76
N LEU A 153 8.04 18.70 -2.18
CA LEU A 153 6.86 18.43 -1.38
C LEU A 153 7.09 17.18 -0.52
N THR A 154 7.74 17.40 0.63
CA THR A 154 8.21 16.30 1.48
C THR A 154 7.15 15.73 2.43
N GLY A 155 5.93 16.25 2.39
CA GLY A 155 4.80 15.78 3.18
C GLY A 155 4.47 14.30 2.90
N THR A 156 4.44 13.90 1.63
CA THR A 156 4.32 12.48 1.25
C THR A 156 5.58 11.70 1.66
N LYS A 157 5.42 10.54 2.31
CA LYS A 157 6.55 9.82 2.93
C LYS A 157 6.91 8.51 2.21
N LYS A 158 8.20 8.18 2.20
CA LYS A 158 8.73 6.90 1.72
C LYS A 158 9.02 5.98 2.91
N GLY A 159 8.05 5.15 3.28
CA GLY A 159 8.21 4.20 4.39
C GLY A 159 8.71 2.81 3.99
N CYS A 160 8.33 2.32 2.81
CA CYS A 160 8.71 0.98 2.33
C CYS A 160 9.11 0.91 0.86
N ASP A 161 8.63 1.84 0.01
CA ASP A 161 8.84 1.84 -1.45
C ASP A 161 8.30 0.61 -2.22
N HIS A 162 7.45 -0.19 -1.56
CA HIS A 162 6.88 -1.43 -2.11
C HIS A 162 5.37 -1.57 -1.86
N GLY A 163 4.68 -0.45 -1.60
CA GLY A 163 3.22 -0.43 -1.40
C GLY A 163 2.69 -1.09 -0.12
N GLN A 164 3.57 -1.39 0.83
CA GLN A 164 3.21 -2.14 2.04
C GLN A 164 2.65 -1.27 3.18
N CYS A 165 2.99 0.02 3.25
CA CYS A 165 2.73 0.83 4.45
C CYS A 165 1.72 1.97 4.27
N GLY A 166 1.38 2.38 3.05
CA GLY A 166 0.48 3.52 2.80
C GLY A 166 1.01 4.91 3.21
N ALA A 167 2.24 5.04 3.71
CA ALA A 167 2.79 6.36 4.08
C ALA A 167 2.96 7.32 2.87
N CYS A 168 3.00 6.74 1.67
CA CYS A 168 3.11 7.44 0.39
C CYS A 168 1.77 7.78 -0.26
N THR A 169 0.65 7.65 0.46
CA THR A 169 -0.67 7.89 -0.14
C THR A 169 -0.85 9.35 -0.56
N VAL A 170 -1.30 9.55 -1.79
CA VAL A 170 -1.74 10.83 -2.38
C VAL A 170 -3.07 10.62 -3.09
N LEU A 171 -3.77 11.71 -3.44
CA LEU A 171 -4.94 11.64 -4.30
C LEU A 171 -4.54 11.96 -5.73
N LEU A 172 -4.67 10.99 -6.63
CA LEU A 172 -4.48 11.13 -8.07
C LEU A 172 -5.86 11.18 -8.73
N ASP A 173 -6.22 12.30 -9.34
CA ASP A 173 -7.54 12.57 -9.92
C ASP A 173 -8.68 12.23 -8.94
N GLY A 174 -8.50 12.62 -7.67
CA GLY A 174 -9.45 12.37 -6.58
C GLY A 174 -9.39 10.96 -5.97
N ARG A 175 -8.60 10.03 -6.51
CA ARG A 175 -8.51 8.65 -6.03
C ARG A 175 -7.23 8.45 -5.22
N ARG A 176 -7.32 7.85 -4.03
CA ARG A 176 -6.12 7.52 -3.26
C ARG A 176 -5.30 6.42 -3.92
N ILE A 177 -3.99 6.62 -4.01
CA ILE A 177 -3.04 5.63 -4.54
C ILE A 177 -1.74 5.59 -3.73
N ASN A 178 -1.01 4.48 -3.79
CA ASN A 178 0.37 4.41 -3.32
C ASN A 178 1.32 4.99 -4.38
N SER A 179 1.80 6.22 -4.16
CA SER A 179 2.64 6.92 -5.15
C SER A 179 4.00 6.26 -5.42
N CYS A 180 4.49 5.38 -4.55
CA CYS A 180 5.71 4.59 -4.81
C CYS A 180 5.53 3.51 -5.89
N LEU A 181 4.30 3.05 -6.13
CA LEU A 181 4.02 1.97 -7.08
C LEU A 181 3.53 2.48 -8.44
N THR A 182 3.81 3.75 -8.76
CA THR A 182 3.48 4.30 -10.05
C THR A 182 4.55 5.28 -10.51
N LEU A 183 4.79 5.33 -11.82
CA LEU A 183 5.81 6.18 -12.42
C LEU A 183 5.19 7.55 -12.74
N ALA A 184 5.95 8.63 -12.54
CA ALA A 184 5.46 9.98 -12.81
C ALA A 184 5.06 10.17 -14.28
N VAL A 185 5.81 9.55 -15.20
CA VAL A 185 5.57 9.61 -16.66
C VAL A 185 4.25 8.98 -17.10
N LEU A 186 3.59 8.17 -16.27
CA LEU A 186 2.28 7.59 -16.58
C LEU A 186 1.12 8.57 -16.35
N HIS A 187 1.39 9.70 -15.69
CA HIS A 187 0.37 10.62 -15.19
C HIS A 187 0.47 12.00 -15.81
N ASP A 188 1.00 12.10 -17.03
CA ASP A 188 1.04 13.38 -17.75
C ASP A 188 -0.37 13.98 -17.87
N GLY A 189 -0.49 15.25 -17.49
CA GLY A 189 -1.75 15.99 -17.41
C GLY A 189 -2.61 15.72 -16.17
N ALA A 190 -2.25 14.77 -15.29
CA ALA A 190 -3.08 14.39 -14.14
C ALA A 190 -3.04 15.41 -13.00
N GLN A 191 -4.05 15.37 -12.13
CA GLN A 191 -4.13 16.16 -10.91
C GLN A 191 -3.67 15.35 -9.70
N VAL A 192 -2.73 15.90 -8.93
CA VAL A 192 -2.20 15.28 -7.71
C VAL A 192 -2.45 16.19 -6.52
N THR A 193 -3.14 15.68 -5.50
CA THR A 193 -3.28 16.35 -4.21
C THR A 193 -2.46 15.60 -3.15
N THR A 194 -1.52 16.31 -2.52
CA THR A 194 -0.73 15.82 -1.39
C THR A 194 -1.26 16.36 -0.06
N ILE A 195 -0.63 16.00 1.05
CA ILE A 195 -1.04 16.50 2.38
C ILE A 195 -0.96 18.03 2.48
N GLU A 196 0.02 18.64 1.81
CA GLU A 196 0.20 20.10 1.71
C GLU A 196 -0.95 20.77 0.96
N GLY A 197 -1.60 20.08 0.02
CA GLY A 197 -2.75 20.58 -0.72
C GLY A 197 -4.07 20.53 0.06
N LEU A 198 -4.15 19.70 1.12
CA LEU A 198 -5.36 19.59 1.94
C LEU A 198 -5.50 20.74 2.94
N GLY A 199 -4.38 21.23 3.48
CA GLY A 199 -4.38 22.33 4.44
C GLY A 199 -3.00 22.66 4.98
N THR A 200 -2.87 23.83 5.59
CA THR A 200 -1.64 24.37 6.19
C THR A 200 -1.85 24.60 7.69
N PRO A 201 -0.77 24.84 8.48
CA PRO A 201 -0.92 25.16 9.91
C PRO A 201 -1.86 26.35 10.19
N GLU A 202 -1.94 27.32 9.28
CA GLU A 202 -2.80 28.50 9.38
C GLU A 202 -4.25 28.22 8.99
N LYS A 203 -4.47 27.20 8.15
CA LYS A 203 -5.79 26.80 7.66
C LYS A 203 -5.84 25.28 7.53
N LEU A 204 -6.13 24.64 8.65
CA LEU A 204 -6.22 23.18 8.74
C LEU A 204 -7.44 22.64 8.00
N HIS A 205 -7.23 21.54 7.28
CA HIS A 205 -8.32 20.68 6.83
C HIS A 205 -9.08 20.12 8.05
N PRO A 206 -10.41 19.88 7.99
CA PRO A 206 -11.15 19.27 9.10
C PRO A 206 -10.53 17.98 9.65
N LEU A 207 -10.03 17.09 8.77
CA LEU A 207 -9.28 15.90 9.19
C LEU A 207 -7.97 16.23 9.91
N GLN A 208 -7.22 17.25 9.48
CA GLN A 208 -5.99 17.66 10.17
C GLN A 208 -6.32 18.16 11.59
N ALA A 209 -7.37 18.98 11.73
CA ALA A 209 -7.82 19.48 13.03
C ALA A 209 -8.31 18.35 13.95
N ALA A 210 -9.08 17.40 13.42
CA ALA A 210 -9.55 16.24 14.18
C ALA A 210 -8.40 15.33 14.62
N PHE A 211 -7.39 15.09 13.76
CA PHE A 211 -6.20 14.32 14.14
C PHE A 211 -5.42 14.97 15.27
N ILE A 212 -5.36 16.31 15.33
CA ILE A 212 -4.77 17.04 16.47
C ILE A 212 -5.62 16.84 17.73
N LYS A 213 -6.95 17.06 17.61
CA LYS A 213 -7.88 16.98 18.75
C LYS A 213 -7.88 15.61 19.43
N HIS A 214 -7.83 14.54 18.63
CA HIS A 214 -7.90 13.15 19.11
C HIS A 214 -6.54 12.50 19.34
N ASP A 215 -5.44 13.23 19.18
CA ASP A 215 -4.09 12.65 19.22
C ASP A 215 -3.95 11.46 18.24
N GLY A 216 -4.45 11.65 17.02
CA GLY A 216 -4.48 10.67 15.92
C GLY A 216 -3.11 10.42 15.28
N TYR A 217 -2.02 10.71 16.00
CA TYR A 217 -0.64 10.48 15.57
C TYR A 217 0.29 10.49 16.77
N GLN A 218 1.53 10.02 16.57
CA GLN A 218 2.62 10.20 17.55
C GLN A 218 3.87 10.71 16.83
N CYS A 219 4.66 9.82 16.21
CA CYS A 219 5.85 10.23 15.47
C CYS A 219 5.56 11.07 14.22
N GLY A 220 4.30 11.13 13.78
CA GLY A 220 3.84 11.91 12.64
C GLY A 220 4.15 11.30 11.26
N TYR A 221 4.93 10.22 11.18
CA TYR A 221 5.45 9.72 9.90
C TYR A 221 4.35 9.14 8.98
N CYS A 222 3.40 8.38 9.53
CA CYS A 222 2.28 7.85 8.75
C CYS A 222 1.16 8.87 8.51
N THR A 223 1.12 9.96 9.27
CA THR A 223 -0.02 10.90 9.33
C THR A 223 -0.41 11.50 7.98
N PRO A 224 0.53 11.89 7.09
CA PRO A 224 0.17 12.36 5.74
C PRO A 224 -0.63 11.33 4.95
N GLY A 225 -0.17 10.07 4.94
CA GLY A 225 -0.87 8.98 4.26
C GLY A 225 -2.22 8.67 4.89
N GLN A 226 -2.31 8.69 6.23
CA GLN A 226 -3.58 8.50 6.95
C GLN A 226 -4.62 9.56 6.57
N ILE A 227 -4.24 10.84 6.54
CA ILE A 227 -5.17 11.93 6.23
C ILE A 227 -5.59 11.91 4.75
N CYS A 228 -4.66 11.69 3.83
CA CYS A 228 -4.98 11.52 2.40
C CYS A 228 -5.92 10.33 2.18
N SER A 229 -5.64 9.18 2.81
CA SER A 229 -6.51 8.01 2.72
C SER A 229 -7.89 8.28 3.31
N ALA A 230 -7.97 8.85 4.52
CA ALA A 230 -9.23 9.16 5.18
C ALA A 230 -10.11 10.08 4.33
N THR A 231 -9.50 11.07 3.66
CA THR A 231 -10.21 11.96 2.73
C THR A 231 -10.91 11.16 1.63
N ALA A 232 -10.17 10.29 0.94
CA ALA A 232 -10.74 9.45 -0.11
C ALA A 232 -11.71 8.39 0.42
N VAL A 233 -11.47 7.80 1.60
CA VAL A 233 -12.37 6.81 2.22
C VAL A 233 -13.76 7.40 2.47
N LEU A 234 -13.82 8.65 2.94
CA LEU A 234 -15.10 9.33 3.14
C LEU A 234 -15.84 9.55 1.83
N ASP A 235 -15.12 9.81 0.73
CA ASP A 235 -15.73 9.95 -0.59
C ASP A 235 -16.11 8.59 -1.22
N GLU A 236 -15.32 7.54 -1.01
CA GLU A 236 -15.64 6.16 -1.39
C GLU A 236 -16.95 5.68 -0.69
N LEU A 237 -17.10 5.97 0.61
CA LEU A 237 -18.32 5.69 1.37
C LEU A 237 -19.51 6.52 0.86
N LYS A 238 -19.27 7.80 0.50
CA LYS A 238 -20.32 8.64 -0.10
C LYS A 238 -20.79 8.10 -1.45
N ALA A 239 -19.86 7.57 -2.25
CA ALA A 239 -20.12 6.93 -3.53
C ALA A 239 -20.75 5.53 -3.40
N GLY A 240 -20.86 4.99 -2.18
CA GLY A 240 -21.45 3.68 -1.92
C GLY A 240 -20.58 2.49 -2.33
N MET A 241 -19.26 2.69 -2.44
CA MET A 241 -18.34 1.59 -2.77
C MET A 241 -18.26 0.59 -1.61
N PRO A 242 -18.49 -0.71 -1.80
CA PRO A 242 -18.38 -1.71 -0.75
C PRO A 242 -16.93 -1.92 -0.28
N SER A 243 -16.75 -2.56 0.86
CA SER A 243 -15.47 -3.07 1.36
C SER A 243 -15.59 -4.55 1.72
N HIS A 244 -14.50 -5.13 2.24
CA HIS A 244 -14.51 -6.53 2.66
C HIS A 244 -15.53 -6.82 3.78
N VAL A 245 -15.84 -5.83 4.62
CA VAL A 245 -16.76 -5.96 5.76
C VAL A 245 -18.20 -5.54 5.44
N SER A 246 -18.49 -5.20 4.18
CA SER A 246 -19.85 -4.86 3.76
C SER A 246 -20.72 -6.12 3.74
N ALA A 247 -21.78 -6.15 4.55
CA ALA A 247 -22.66 -7.31 4.70
C ALA A 247 -23.48 -7.65 3.44
N ASP A 248 -23.84 -6.64 2.65
CA ASP A 248 -24.54 -6.81 1.36
C ASP A 248 -23.94 -5.86 0.33
N LEU A 249 -23.48 -6.42 -0.79
CA LEU A 249 -22.85 -5.67 -1.89
C LEU A 249 -23.84 -4.82 -2.70
N ASN A 250 -25.14 -5.02 -2.52
CA ASN A 250 -26.20 -4.28 -3.22
C ASN A 250 -26.71 -3.07 -2.44
N VAL A 251 -26.25 -2.89 -1.19
CA VAL A 251 -26.69 -1.81 -0.30
C VAL A 251 -25.51 -0.88 -0.04
N ARG A 252 -25.80 0.42 0.06
CA ARG A 252 -24.79 1.42 0.41
C ARG A 252 -24.21 1.10 1.80
N PRO A 253 -22.87 1.02 1.95
CA PRO A 253 -22.26 0.73 3.24
C PRO A 253 -22.60 1.76 4.30
N LEU A 254 -22.80 1.28 5.54
CA LEU A 254 -23.00 2.14 6.69
C LEU A 254 -21.67 2.76 7.12
N LEU A 255 -21.69 4.02 7.55
CA LEU A 255 -20.54 4.63 8.21
C LEU A 255 -20.37 4.03 9.61
N SER A 256 -19.53 3.01 9.73
CA SER A 256 -19.22 2.31 10.98
C SER A 256 -17.71 2.29 11.26
N ALA A 257 -17.33 2.09 12.53
CA ALA A 257 -15.93 1.94 12.90
C ALA A 257 -15.28 0.70 12.24
N GLU A 258 -16.06 -0.35 11.97
CA GLU A 258 -15.60 -1.54 11.27
C GLU A 258 -15.25 -1.23 9.80
N GLU A 259 -16.14 -0.53 9.09
CA GLU A 259 -15.90 -0.06 7.72
C GLU A 259 -14.70 0.88 7.64
N LEU A 260 -14.56 1.81 8.59
CA LEU A 260 -13.41 2.71 8.63
C LEU A 260 -12.10 1.94 8.90
N ARG A 261 -12.08 0.97 9.82
CA ARG A 261 -10.89 0.15 10.08
C ARG A 261 -10.47 -0.66 8.87
N GLU A 262 -11.42 -1.32 8.22
CA GLU A 262 -11.16 -2.11 7.01
C GLU A 262 -10.59 -1.21 5.90
N ARG A 263 -11.22 -0.07 5.63
CA ARG A 263 -10.80 0.83 4.54
C ARG A 263 -9.48 1.55 4.81
N MET A 264 -9.12 1.74 6.07
CA MET A 264 -7.85 2.35 6.48
C MET A 264 -6.73 1.33 6.72
N SER A 265 -7.01 0.03 6.59
CA SER A 265 -6.05 -1.05 6.86
C SER A 265 -4.78 -0.98 5.98
N GLY A 266 -4.86 -0.33 4.81
CA GLY A 266 -3.72 -0.08 3.93
C GLY A 266 -2.72 0.98 4.43
N ASN A 267 -2.99 1.68 5.54
CA ASN A 267 -2.12 2.70 6.12
C ASN A 267 -1.61 2.25 7.50
N ILE A 268 -0.36 1.78 7.53
CA ILE A 268 0.25 1.20 8.74
C ILE A 268 0.78 2.31 9.66
N CYS A 269 0.45 2.20 10.94
CA CYS A 269 0.94 3.03 12.03
C CYS A 269 1.68 2.18 13.08
N ARG A 270 3.01 2.25 13.11
CA ARG A 270 3.82 1.47 14.07
C ARG A 270 3.71 1.98 15.51
N CYS A 271 3.37 3.24 15.69
CA CYS A 271 3.08 3.84 16.99
C CYS A 271 1.78 3.31 17.63
N GLY A 272 0.89 2.72 16.82
CA GLY A 272 -0.36 2.14 17.31
C GLY A 272 -1.48 3.15 17.58
N ALA A 273 -1.46 4.33 16.94
CA ALA A 273 -2.48 5.38 17.13
C ALA A 273 -3.86 5.07 16.47
N TYR A 274 -4.14 3.81 16.13
CA TYR A 274 -5.28 3.44 15.28
C TYR A 274 -6.64 3.82 15.87
N SER A 275 -6.87 3.63 17.18
CA SER A 275 -8.14 4.00 17.81
C SER A 275 -8.42 5.49 17.66
N ASN A 276 -7.43 6.32 18.01
CA ASN A 276 -7.50 7.78 17.90
C ASN A 276 -7.67 8.25 16.45
N ILE A 277 -7.03 7.57 15.49
CA ILE A 277 -7.22 7.83 14.05
C ILE A 277 -8.69 7.60 13.65
N ILE A 278 -9.29 6.49 14.09
CA ILE A 278 -10.70 6.19 13.79
C ILE A 278 -11.63 7.21 14.46
N ASP A 279 -11.35 7.63 15.69
CA ASP A 279 -12.13 8.66 16.40
C ASP A 279 -12.09 10.00 15.66
N ALA A 280 -10.91 10.41 15.19
CA ALA A 280 -10.73 11.62 14.38
C ALA A 280 -11.53 11.57 13.07
N ILE A 281 -11.51 10.45 12.35
CA ILE A 281 -12.26 10.28 11.11
C ILE A 281 -13.77 10.28 11.37
N THR A 282 -14.19 9.63 12.47
CA THR A 282 -15.60 9.53 12.87
C THR A 282 -16.20 10.90 13.18
N GLU A 283 -15.46 11.78 13.88
CA GLU A 283 -15.88 13.16 14.14
C GLU A 283 -16.14 13.92 12.82
N VAL A 284 -15.19 13.87 11.88
CA VAL A 284 -15.33 14.59 10.60
C VAL A 284 -16.46 14.02 9.76
N ALA A 285 -16.71 12.72 9.86
CA ALA A 285 -17.79 12.05 9.15
C ALA A 285 -19.19 12.37 9.73
N GLY A 286 -19.28 13.11 10.85
CA GLY A 286 -20.53 13.60 11.41
C GLY A 286 -21.24 12.62 12.36
N ARG A 287 -20.51 11.66 12.95
CA ARG A 287 -21.04 10.87 14.08
C ARG A 287 -20.46 11.45 15.39
N PRO A 288 -21.30 11.65 16.43
CA PRO A 288 -20.77 11.90 17.77
C PRO A 288 -19.89 10.72 18.18
N ALA A 289 -18.70 11.02 18.70
CA ALA A 289 -17.81 10.03 19.32
C ALA A 289 -18.47 9.39 20.54
#